data_AF-A0A383BWK6-F1
#
_entry.id   AF-A0A383BWK6-F1
#
_cell.length_a   1.000
_cell.length_b   1.000
_cell.length_c   1.000
_cell.angle_alpha   90.00
_cell.angle_beta   90.00
_cell.angle_gamma   90.00
#
_symmetry.space_group_name_H-M   'P 1'
#
loop_
_entity.id
_entity.type
_entity.pdbx_description
1 polymer ?
#
loop_
_entity_poly.entity_id
_entity_poly.type
_entity_poly.pdbx_seq_one_letter_code
_entity_poly.pdbx_strand_id
1 'polypeptide(L)'
;PADFLANPKRFGRDLNAEWKPYTDVDRPRVATSYLQHRVACAVRDELGARRTGYTLAERLGCPDRYDHIRRKLNGHIPLNLPELHNWALTLGVHILPSEPANLSDMLPAPAGWNGT
;
A
#
# COMPACT_ATOMS: atom_id res chain seq x y z
N PRO A 1 -6.21 7.57 2.93
CA PRO A 1 -4.80 7.11 2.97
C PRO A 1 -3.92 7.88 1.99
N ALA A 2 -4.31 7.97 0.72
CA ALA A 2 -3.55 8.66 -0.32
C ALA A 2 -3.26 10.13 -0.04
N ASP A 3 -4.06 10.79 0.79
CA ASP A 3 -3.91 12.21 1.13
C ASP A 3 -2.62 12.54 1.89
N PHE A 4 -1.91 11.53 2.43
CA PHE A 4 -0.59 11.71 3.04
C PHE A 4 0.56 11.83 2.01
N LEU A 5 0.33 11.52 0.73
CA LEU A 5 1.31 11.79 -0.32
C LEU A 5 1.20 13.22 -0.84
N ALA A 6 2.32 13.77 -1.29
CA ALA A 6 2.36 15.04 -1.99
C ALA A 6 1.51 14.98 -3.29
N ASN A 7 1.55 13.84 -3.99
CA ASN A 7 0.67 13.53 -5.10
C ASN A 7 -0.13 12.23 -4.84
N PRO A 8 -1.41 12.32 -4.43
CA PRO A 8 -2.26 11.16 -4.16
C PRO A 8 -2.39 10.18 -5.33
N LYS A 9 -2.23 10.62 -6.59
CA LYS A 9 -2.34 9.76 -7.78
C LYS A 9 -1.20 8.74 -7.90
N ARG A 10 -0.10 8.92 -7.15
CA ARG A 10 1.04 7.99 -7.08
C ARG A 10 0.85 6.87 -6.04
N PHE A 11 -0.21 6.93 -5.21
CA PHE A 11 -0.46 5.91 -4.19
C PHE A 11 -0.58 4.51 -4.81
N GLY A 12 0.18 3.55 -4.27
CA GLY A 12 0.13 2.16 -4.70
C GLY A 12 0.58 1.93 -6.14
N ARG A 13 1.35 2.86 -6.73
CA ARG A 13 1.87 2.78 -8.11
C ARG A 13 3.36 3.09 -8.21
N ASP A 14 3.89 3.77 -7.20
CA ASP A 14 5.27 4.26 -7.20
C ASP A 14 5.79 4.23 -5.77
N LEU A 15 6.68 3.28 -5.50
CA LEU A 15 7.24 3.03 -4.18
C LEU A 15 8.01 4.25 -3.63
N ASN A 16 8.55 5.09 -4.52
CA ASN A 16 9.35 6.26 -4.19
C ASN A 16 8.53 7.56 -4.21
N ALA A 17 7.20 7.45 -4.09
CA ALA A 17 6.34 8.61 -4.08
C ALA A 17 6.57 9.46 -2.82
N GLU A 18 6.57 10.78 -3.01
CA GLU A 18 6.87 11.74 -1.96
C GLU A 18 5.71 11.87 -0.96
N TRP A 19 6.05 11.91 0.33
CA TRP A 19 5.11 12.04 1.44
C TRP A 19 5.08 13.48 1.93
N LYS A 20 3.90 13.99 2.29
CA LYS A 20 3.77 15.30 2.93
C LYS A 20 4.48 15.29 4.29
N PRO A 21 4.93 16.45 4.80
CA PRO A 21 5.33 16.58 6.19
C PRO A 21 4.19 16.15 7.12
N TYR A 22 4.54 15.51 8.24
CA TYR A 22 3.58 15.02 9.24
C TYR A 22 4.13 15.19 10.65
N THR A 23 3.24 15.28 11.63
CA THR A 23 3.59 15.43 13.04
C THR A 23 3.62 14.09 13.77
N ASP A 24 4.10 14.05 15.02
CA ASP A 24 4.05 12.83 15.83
C ASP A 24 2.62 12.31 16.05
N VAL A 25 1.64 13.20 16.12
CA VAL A 25 0.21 12.84 16.24
C VAL A 25 -0.28 12.08 15.00
N ASP A 26 0.31 12.36 13.83
CA ASP A 26 -0.07 11.72 12.58
C ASP A 26 0.57 10.34 12.38
N ARG A 27 1.65 10.03 13.11
CA ARG A 27 2.50 8.84 12.87
C ARG A 27 1.74 7.53 12.75
N PRO A 28 0.78 7.18 13.62
CA PRO A 28 0.03 5.92 13.47
C PRO A 28 -0.76 5.85 12.14
N ARG A 29 -1.34 6.98 11.73
CA ARG A 29 -2.13 7.07 10.48
C ARG A 29 -1.21 7.03 9.26
N VAL A 30 -0.07 7.71 9.33
CA VAL A 30 0.96 7.69 8.28
C VAL A 30 1.53 6.28 8.13
N ALA A 31 1.86 5.59 9.22
CA ALA A 31 2.37 4.22 9.19
C ALA A 31 1.38 3.25 8.52
N THR A 32 0.09 3.35 8.86
CA THR A 32 -0.96 2.54 8.24
C THR A 32 -1.09 2.85 6.74
N SER A 33 -1.05 4.13 6.37
CA SER A 33 -1.09 4.56 4.98
C SER A 33 0.13 4.07 4.19
N TYR A 34 1.32 4.12 4.80
CA TYR A 34 2.58 3.69 4.21
C TYR A 34 2.61 2.17 3.98
N LEU A 35 2.16 1.38 4.96
CA LEU A 35 1.99 -0.06 4.78
C LEU A 35 1.04 -0.36 3.62
N GLN A 36 -0.15 0.27 3.59
CA GLN A 36 -1.11 0.05 2.52
C GLN A 36 -0.56 0.48 1.14
N HIS A 37 0.23 1.55 1.09
CA HIS A 37 0.91 1.99 -0.12
C HIS A 37 1.87 0.92 -0.64
N ARG A 38 2.76 0.41 0.22
CA ARG A 38 3.74 -0.64 -0.13
C ARG A 38 3.04 -1.92 -0.59
N VAL A 39 2.02 -2.35 0.13
CA VAL A 39 1.18 -3.50 -0.23
C VAL A 39 0.54 -3.29 -1.60
N ALA A 40 -0.02 -2.12 -1.86
CA ALA A 40 -0.65 -1.83 -3.15
C ALA A 40 0.35 -1.84 -4.32
N CYS A 41 1.58 -1.33 -4.12
CA CYS A 41 2.65 -1.46 -5.10
C CYS A 41 2.99 -2.93 -5.36
N ALA A 42 3.24 -3.71 -4.29
CA ALA A 42 3.57 -5.13 -4.41
C ALA A 42 2.47 -5.95 -5.11
N VAL A 43 1.19 -5.68 -4.81
CA VAL A 43 0.05 -6.31 -5.51
C VAL A 43 0.11 -6.02 -7.02
N ARG A 44 0.38 -4.77 -7.42
CA ARG A 44 0.42 -4.40 -8.83
C ARG A 44 1.60 -5.02 -9.55
N ASP A 45 2.76 -5.01 -8.91
CA ASP A 45 3.97 -5.65 -9.43
C ASP A 45 3.71 -7.14 -9.67
N GLU A 46 3.05 -7.81 -8.72
CA GLU A 46 2.72 -9.23 -8.84
C GLU A 46 1.75 -9.52 -10.00
N LEU A 47 0.67 -8.73 -10.11
CA LEU A 47 -0.31 -8.88 -11.18
C LEU A 47 0.31 -8.59 -12.56
N GLY A 48 1.22 -7.62 -12.63
CA GLY A 48 1.95 -7.24 -13.83
C GLY A 48 3.00 -8.28 -14.24
N ALA A 49 3.81 -8.76 -13.30
CA ALA A 49 4.88 -9.73 -13.52
C ALA A 49 4.34 -11.05 -14.07
N ARG A 50 3.21 -11.52 -13.53
CA ARG A 50 2.58 -12.77 -13.98
C ARG A 50 1.80 -12.64 -15.29
N ARG A 51 1.70 -11.44 -15.89
CA ARG A 51 0.93 -11.12 -17.12
C ARG A 51 -0.44 -11.80 -17.18
N THR A 52 -1.11 -11.91 -16.03
CA THR A 52 -2.18 -12.91 -15.87
C THR A 52 -3.46 -12.56 -16.63
N GLY A 53 -3.61 -11.31 -17.09
CA GLY A 53 -4.88 -10.79 -17.61
C GLY A 53 -5.96 -10.59 -16.55
N TYR A 54 -5.80 -11.18 -15.36
CA TYR A 54 -6.74 -11.09 -14.25
C TYR A 54 -6.45 -9.91 -13.33
N THR A 55 -7.53 -9.34 -12.83
CA THR A 55 -7.58 -8.39 -11.71
C THR A 55 -7.46 -9.13 -10.37
N LEU A 56 -7.10 -8.40 -9.31
CA LEU A 56 -7.12 -8.96 -7.96
C LEU A 56 -8.52 -9.44 -7.55
N ALA A 57 -9.59 -8.77 -8.01
CA ALA A 57 -10.97 -9.15 -7.71
C ALA A 57 -11.33 -10.54 -8.27
N GLU A 58 -10.89 -10.83 -9.50
CA GLU A 58 -11.09 -12.14 -10.12
C GLU A 58 -10.29 -13.23 -9.40
N ARG A 59 -9.04 -12.93 -9.00
CA ARG A 59 -8.22 -13.85 -8.20
C ARG A 59 -8.82 -14.16 -6.84
N LEU A 60 -9.48 -13.18 -6.22
CA LEU A 60 -10.19 -13.34 -4.95
C LEU A 60 -11.57 -14.00 -5.11
N GLY A 61 -11.98 -14.36 -6.34
CA GLY A 61 -13.31 -14.95 -6.59
C GLY A 61 -14.48 -13.99 -6.33
N CYS A 62 -14.23 -12.67 -6.34
CA CYS A 62 -15.24 -11.64 -6.10
C CYS A 62 -15.18 -10.51 -7.16
N PRO A 63 -15.43 -10.83 -8.44
CA PRO A 63 -15.34 -9.86 -9.54
C PRO A 63 -16.27 -8.65 -9.37
N ASP A 64 -17.41 -8.83 -8.69
CA ASP A 64 -18.36 -7.79 -8.31
C ASP A 64 -17.77 -6.74 -7.36
N ARG A 65 -16.70 -7.08 -6.64
CA ARG A 65 -15.99 -6.16 -5.72
C ARG A 65 -14.83 -5.40 -6.36
N TYR A 66 -14.72 -5.41 -7.69
CA TYR A 66 -13.63 -4.74 -8.42
C TYR A 66 -13.42 -3.28 -7.99
N ASP A 67 -14.48 -2.44 -7.97
CA ASP A 67 -14.32 -1.03 -7.61
C ASP A 67 -13.88 -0.84 -6.14
N HIS A 68 -14.40 -1.68 -5.24
CA HIS A 68 -14.03 -1.65 -3.84
C HIS A 68 -12.53 -1.94 -3.65
N ILE A 69 -12.02 -2.97 -4.32
CA ILE A 69 -10.59 -3.33 -4.30
C ILE A 69 -9.75 -2.23 -4.96
N ARG A 70 -10.20 -1.69 -6.10
CA ARG A 70 -9.55 -0.58 -6.80
C ARG A 70 -9.41 0.65 -5.88
N ARG A 71 -10.44 0.98 -5.11
CA ARG A 71 -10.40 2.08 -4.12
C ARG A 71 -9.39 1.83 -3.00
N LYS A 72 -9.22 0.58 -2.55
CA LYS A 72 -8.19 0.19 -1.57
C LYS A 72 -6.78 0.34 -2.16
N LEU A 73 -6.55 -0.17 -3.37
CA LEU A 73 -5.25 -0.09 -4.05
C LEU A 73 -4.84 1.36 -4.38
N ASN A 74 -5.80 2.27 -4.55
CA ASN A 74 -5.53 3.70 -4.77
C ASN A 74 -5.55 4.52 -3.47
N GLY A 75 -5.67 3.89 -2.30
CA GLY A 75 -5.64 4.58 -1.01
C GLY A 75 -6.84 5.50 -0.75
N HIS A 76 -7.95 5.31 -1.47
CA HIS A 76 -9.20 6.06 -1.25
C HIS A 76 -9.94 5.59 0.01
N ILE A 77 -9.78 4.31 0.38
CA ILE A 77 -10.34 3.73 1.60
C ILE A 77 -9.29 2.86 2.31
N PRO A 78 -9.33 2.74 3.65
CA PRO A 78 -8.34 1.96 4.41
C PRO A 78 -8.44 0.47 4.13
N LEU A 79 -7.31 -0.21 3.97
CA LEU A 79 -7.21 -1.68 3.97
C LEU A 79 -7.21 -2.20 5.41
N ASN A 80 -7.96 -3.26 5.70
CA ASN A 80 -7.95 -3.89 7.02
C ASN A 80 -7.08 -5.17 7.04
N LEU A 81 -6.80 -5.67 8.25
CA LEU A 81 -5.90 -6.80 8.46
C LEU A 81 -6.42 -8.11 7.84
N PRO A 82 -7.72 -8.48 7.96
CA PRO A 82 -8.26 -9.65 7.26
C PRO A 82 -8.12 -9.59 5.73
N GLU A 83 -8.40 -8.42 5.13
CA GLU A 83 -8.24 -8.21 3.68
C GLU A 83 -6.78 -8.40 3.26
N LEU A 84 -5.83 -7.83 4.02
CA LEU A 84 -4.40 -7.96 3.76
C LEU A 84 -3.95 -9.43 3.72
N HIS A 85 -4.34 -10.22 4.72
CA HIS A 85 -4.00 -11.65 4.78
C HIS A 85 -4.62 -12.41 3.61
N ASN A 86 -5.89 -12.13 3.29
CA ASN A 86 -6.57 -12.77 2.17
C ASN A 86 -5.84 -12.49 0.83
N TRP A 87 -5.40 -11.24 0.62
CA TRP A 87 -4.62 -10.89 -0.57
C TRP A 87 -3.30 -11.64 -0.64
N ALA A 88 -2.55 -11.70 0.48
CA ALA A 88 -1.27 -12.40 0.55
C ALA A 88 -1.41 -13.90 0.24
N LEU A 89 -2.38 -14.57 0.87
CA LEU A 89 -2.66 -15.98 0.63
C LEU A 89 -3.12 -16.24 -0.81
N THR A 90 -3.92 -15.35 -1.38
CA THR A 90 -4.47 -15.51 -2.75
C THR A 90 -3.39 -15.33 -3.82
N LEU A 91 -2.51 -14.35 -3.67
CA LEU A 91 -1.46 -14.11 -4.65
C LEU A 91 -0.25 -15.04 -4.45
N GLY A 92 -0.13 -15.69 -3.29
CA GLY A 92 0.95 -16.63 -3.01
C GLY A 92 2.32 -15.95 -2.98
N VAL A 93 2.37 -14.70 -2.52
CA VAL A 93 3.58 -13.90 -2.43
C VAL A 93 3.67 -13.17 -1.10
N HIS A 94 4.89 -12.83 -0.73
CA HIS A 94 5.18 -11.89 0.35
C HIS A 94 4.78 -10.47 -0.08
N ILE A 95 3.48 -10.19 -0.13
CA ILE A 95 2.94 -8.83 -0.31
C ILE A 95 3.19 -8.01 0.95
N LEU A 96 3.34 -8.69 2.09
CA LEU A 96 3.81 -8.05 3.30
C LEU A 96 5.24 -7.59 3.03
N PRO A 97 5.53 -6.28 3.15
CA PRO A 97 6.92 -5.87 3.21
C PRO A 97 7.61 -6.67 4.30
N SER A 98 8.81 -7.17 4.01
CA SER A 98 9.67 -7.86 4.99
C SER A 98 9.62 -7.08 6.31
N GLU A 99 9.49 -7.81 7.42
CA GLU A 99 9.29 -7.22 8.75
C GLU A 99 10.23 -6.02 8.94
N PRO A 100 9.70 -4.87 9.38
CA PRO A 100 10.52 -3.68 9.56
C PRO A 100 11.63 -4.04 10.56
N ALA A 101 12.89 -3.90 10.15
CA ALA A 101 14.03 -4.16 11.03
C ALA A 101 14.04 -3.18 12.20
N ASN A 102 13.49 -1.98 12.00
CA ASN A 102 13.33 -0.93 12.99
C ASN A 102 11.98 -0.23 12.85
N LEU A 103 11.49 0.40 13.93
CA LEU A 103 10.26 1.21 13.92
C LEU A 103 10.30 2.35 12.89
N SER A 104 11.50 2.85 12.56
CA SER A 104 11.68 3.86 11.49
C SER A 104 11.24 3.35 10.12
N ASP A 105 11.34 2.04 9.86
CA ASP A 105 11.00 1.43 8.57
C ASP A 105 9.49 1.30 8.37
N MET A 106 8.71 1.54 9.44
CA MET A 106 7.26 1.61 9.41
C MET A 106 6.73 2.96 8.93
N LEU A 107 7.60 3.96 8.76
CA LEU A 107 7.26 5.31 8.33
C LEU A 107 8.03 5.64 7.04
N PRO A 108 7.46 6.48 6.16
CA PRO A 108 8.23 7.04 5.05
C PRO A 108 9.31 7.98 5.59
N ALA A 109 10.40 8.18 4.85
CA ALA A 109 11.35 9.23 5.20
C ALA A 109 10.61 10.60 5.16
N PRO A 110 10.74 11.46 6.18
CA PRO A 110 10.08 12.77 6.16
C PRO A 110 10.65 13.59 5.01
N ALA A 111 9.79 14.22 4.20
CA ALA A 111 10.24 15.21 3.23
C ALA A 111 10.95 16.34 3.97
N GLY A 112 12.27 16.48 3.73
CA GLY A 112 13.11 17.49 4.38
C GLY A 112 13.81 17.07 5.67
N TRP A 113 13.88 15.78 6.03
CA TRP A 113 14.74 15.35 7.13
C TRP A 113 16.21 15.36 6.67
N ASN A 114 16.86 16.51 6.84
CA ASN A 114 18.31 16.62 6.83
C ASN A 114 18.81 15.97 8.11
N GLY A 115 19.16 14.69 8.04
CA GLY A 115 19.74 13.97 9.16
C GLY A 115 20.90 14.76 9.76
N THR A 116 20.77 15.11 11.04
CA THR A 116 21.88 15.48 11.91
C THR A 116 22.31 14.26 12.68
#